data_AF-A0A2N2AF25-F1
#
_entry.id   AF-A0A2N2AF25-F1
#
_cell.length_a   1.000
_cell.length_b   1.000
_cell.length_c   1.000
_cell.angle_alpha   90.00
_cell.angle_beta   90.00
_cell.angle_gamma   90.00
#
_symmetry.space_group_name_H-M   'P 1'
#
loop_
_entity.id
_entity.type
_entity.pdbx_description
1 polymer ?
#
loop_
_entity_poly.entity_id
_entity_poly.type
_entity_poly.pdbx_seq_one_letter_code
_entity_poly.pdbx_strand_id
1 'polypeptide(L)' 'MSGNLSDYKALSIAERIQLVEDIWDSIAQDSPGSFALTEAQRMELQRRLDAHRQDPSTAIPWAEVRDQLLQRRG' A
#
# COMPACT_ATOMS: atom_id res chain seq x y z
N MET A 1 -23.71 9.75 13.39
CA MET A 1 -23.16 11.10 13.55
C MET A 1 -22.56 11.50 12.21
N SER A 2 -23.13 12.50 11.55
CA SER A 2 -22.57 13.02 10.30
C SER A 2 -21.28 13.75 10.64
N GLY A 3 -20.14 13.08 10.47
CA GLY A 3 -18.85 13.75 10.56
C GLY A 3 -18.82 14.82 9.48
N ASN A 4 -18.63 16.09 9.88
CA ASN A 4 -18.25 17.13 8.95
C ASN A 4 -17.03 16.59 8.20
N LEU A 5 -17.14 16.38 6.89
CA LEU A 5 -15.95 16.25 6.06
C LEU A 5 -15.18 17.54 6.30
N SER A 6 -14.07 17.48 7.03
CA SER A 6 -13.10 18.55 7.04
C SER A 6 -12.90 18.98 5.60
N ASP A 7 -13.05 20.26 5.29
CA ASP A 7 -12.70 20.77 3.96
C ASP A 7 -11.18 20.63 3.84
N TYR A 8 -10.72 19.42 3.51
CA TYR A 8 -9.32 19.01 3.51
C TYR A 8 -8.50 19.87 2.53
N LYS A 9 -9.17 20.60 1.64
CA LYS A 9 -8.55 21.58 0.75
C LYS A 9 -8.03 22.80 1.49
N ALA A 10 -8.60 23.13 2.66
CA ALA A 10 -8.13 24.20 3.53
C ALA A 10 -6.89 23.82 4.34
N LEU A 11 -6.59 22.52 4.46
CA LEU A 11 -5.39 22.02 5.13
C LEU A 11 -4.14 22.25 4.26
N SER A 12 -2.99 22.45 4.91
CA SER A 12 -1.69 22.36 4.26
C SER A 12 -1.47 20.98 3.62
N ILE A 13 -0.48 20.84 2.75
CA ILE A 13 -0.16 19.54 2.15
C ILE A 13 0.27 18.53 3.22
N ALA A 14 1.04 18.98 4.22
CA ALA A 14 1.49 18.13 5.31
C ALA A 14 0.31 17.60 6.14
N GLU A 15 -0.64 18.46 6.50
CA GLU A 15 -1.84 18.06 7.23
C GLU A 15 -2.75 17.13 6.41
N ARG A 16 -2.80 17.29 5.08
CA ARG A 16 -3.50 16.35 4.20
C ARG A 16 -2.85 14.98 4.17
N ILE A 17 -1.52 14.93 4.13
CA ILE A 17 -0.77 13.67 4.19
C ILE A 17 -1.04 12.97 5.52
N GLN A 18 -0.96 13.70 6.63
CA GLN A 18 -1.26 13.15 7.95
C GLN A 18 -2.70 12.65 8.04
N LEU A 19 -3.66 13.41 7.54
CA LEU A 19 -5.06 12.98 7.53
C LEU A 19 -5.27 11.69 6.70
N VAL A 20 -4.58 11.54 5.58
CA VAL A 20 -4.63 10.31 4.79
C VAL A 20 -4.03 9.12 5.56
N GLU A 21 -2.92 9.33 6.26
CA GLU A 21 -2.30 8.32 7.12
C GLU A 21 -3.23 7.90 8.26
N ASP A 22 -3.79 8.87 9.00
CA ASP A 22 -4.70 8.63 10.13
C ASP A 22 -5.95 7.85 9.69
N ILE A 23 -6.51 8.19 8.52
CA ILE A 23 -7.66 7.47 7.94
C ILE A 23 -7.26 6.04 7.56
N TRP A 24 -6.06 5.84 6.98
CA TRP A 24 -5.61 4.50 6.63
C TRP A 24 -5.39 3.63 7.85
N ASP A 25 -4.79 4.18 8.90
CA ASP A 25 -4.59 3.49 10.18
C ASP A 25 -5.92 3.14 10.84
N SER A 26 -6.91 4.04 10.81
CA SER A 26 -8.23 3.75 11.39
C SER A 26 -8.93 2.60 10.67
N ILE A 27 -8.87 2.56 9.34
CA ILE A 27 -9.45 1.45 8.54
C ILE A 27 -8.76 0.12 8.88
N ALA A 28 -7.44 0.13 9.03
CA ALA A 28 -6.69 -1.07 9.40
C ALA A 28 -7.07 -1.59 10.79
N GLN A 29 -7.30 -0.68 11.74
CA GLN A 29 -7.73 -1.02 13.11
C GLN A 29 -9.19 -1.51 13.16
N ASP A 30 -10.09 -0.90 12.38
CA ASP A 30 -11.52 -1.23 12.36
C ASP A 30 -11.84 -2.50 11.57
N SER A 31 -10.92 -3.00 10.74
CA SER A 31 -11.08 -4.22 9.93
C SER A 31 -10.06 -5.32 10.29
N PRO A 32 -9.97 -5.74 11.57
CA PRO A 32 -8.99 -6.74 11.97
C PRO A 32 -9.34 -8.10 11.35
N GLY A 33 -8.38 -8.67 10.61
CA GLY A 33 -8.54 -9.99 9.99
C GLY A 33 -9.20 -10.01 8.60
N SER A 34 -9.72 -8.88 8.09
CA SER A 34 -10.25 -8.79 6.72
C SER A 34 -9.21 -9.03 5.63
N PHE A 35 -7.92 -8.95 5.99
CA PHE A 35 -6.78 -9.22 5.11
C PHE A 35 -5.98 -10.46 5.53
N ALA A 36 -6.58 -11.37 6.32
CA ALA A 36 -5.92 -12.61 6.67
C ALA A 36 -5.67 -13.44 5.40
N LEU A 37 -4.40 -13.70 5.11
CA LEU A 37 -4.01 -14.56 4.01
C LEU A 37 -4.47 -16.00 4.28
N THR A 38 -4.99 -16.67 3.26
CA THR A 38 -5.17 -18.12 3.32
C THR A 38 -3.81 -18.80 3.43
N GLU A 39 -3.79 -20.04 3.93
CA GLU A 39 -2.53 -20.80 4.02
C GLU A 39 -1.86 -20.95 2.64
N ALA A 40 -2.66 -21.21 1.60
CA ALA A 40 -2.16 -21.28 0.23
C ALA A 40 -1.48 -19.98 -0.24
N GLN A 41 -2.07 -18.82 0.09
CA GLN A 41 -1.46 -17.52 -0.22
C GLN A 41 -0.16 -17.30 0.57
N ARG A 42 -0.15 -17.66 1.86
CA ARG A 42 1.04 -17.55 2.71
C ARG A 42 2.19 -18.41 2.18
N MET A 43 1.91 -19.67 1.82
CA MET A 43 2.90 -20.56 1.22
C MET A 43 3.44 -20.03 -0.10
N GLU A 44 2.59 -19.47 -0.97
CA GLU A 44 3.04 -18.91 -2.24
C GLU A 44 3.92 -17.67 -2.05
N LEU A 45 3.60 -16.80 -1.09
CA LEU A 45 4.45 -15.66 -0.75
C LEU A 45 5.82 -16.13 -0.23
N GLN A 46 5.84 -17.13 0.65
CA GLN A 46 7.09 -17.69 1.18
C GLN A 46 7.94 -18.29 0.05
N ARG A 47 7.32 -19.08 -0.84
CA ARG A 47 8.00 -19.68 -2.01
C ARG A 47 8.61 -18.61 -2.92
N ARG A 48 7.88 -17.53 -3.23
CA ARG A 48 8.38 -16.42 -4.06
C ARG A 48 9.51 -15.66 -3.38
N LEU A 49 9.41 -15.44 -2.07
CA LEU A 49 10.44 -14.75 -1.31
C LEU A 49 11.74 -15.56 -1.28
N ASP A 50 11.66 -16.87 -1.07
CA ASP A 50 12.85 -17.73 -1.06
C ASP A 50 13.47 -17.88 -2.44
N ALA A 51 12.67 -17.96 -3.50
CA ALA A 51 13.17 -17.92 -4.87
C ALA A 51 13.90 -16.61 -5.18
N HIS A 52 13.34 -15.46 -4.77
CA HIS A 52 13.99 -14.16 -4.95
C HIS A 52 15.29 -14.02 -4.13
N ARG A 53 15.35 -14.59 -2.92
CA ARG A 53 16.59 -14.61 -2.13
C ARG A 53 17.70 -15.43 -2.79
N GLN A 54 17.33 -16.52 -3.47
CA GLN A 54 18.27 -17.35 -4.22
C GLN A 54 18.72 -16.68 -5.52
N ASP A 55 17.81 -15.97 -6.19
CA ASP A 55 18.09 -15.22 -7.41
C ASP A 55 17.44 -13.82 -7.38
N PRO A 56 18.15 -12.81 -6.84
CA PRO A 56 17.63 -11.45 -6.75
C PRO A 56 17.41 -10.78 -8.10
N SER A 57 18.03 -11.29 -9.17
CA SER A 57 17.91 -10.71 -10.52
C SER A 57 16.50 -10.85 -11.10
N THR A 58 15.67 -11.72 -10.50
CA THR A 58 14.26 -11.90 -10.84
C THR A 58 13.37 -10.70 -10.50
N ALA A 59 13.83 -9.78 -9.65
CA ALA A 59 13.06 -8.57 -9.34
C ALA A 59 13.28 -7.46 -10.36
N ILE A 60 12.22 -6.69 -10.59
CA ILE A 60 12.29 -5.47 -11.40
C ILE A 60 12.69 -4.32 -10.47
N PRO A 61 13.72 -3.52 -10.81
CA PRO A 61 14.09 -2.35 -10.04
C PRO A 61 12.92 -1.37 -9.88
N TRP A 62 12.77 -0.78 -8.69
CA TRP A 62 11.70 0.18 -8.41
C TRP A 62 11.66 1.34 -9.41
N ALA A 63 12.83 1.85 -9.82
CA ALA A 63 12.91 2.93 -10.80
C ALA A 63 12.22 2.55 -12.12
N GLU A 64 12.43 1.32 -12.60
CA GLU A 64 11.80 0.83 -13.84
C GLU A 64 10.28 0.68 -13.67
N VAL A 65 9.81 0.07 -12.58
CA VAL A 65 8.37 -0.05 -12.29
C VAL A 65 7.71 1.33 -12.21
N ARG A 66 8.34 2.27 -11.50
CA ARG A 66 7.86 3.64 -11.34
C ARG A 66 7.75 4.33 -12.70
N ASP A 67 8.78 4.23 -13.52
CA ASP A 67 8.81 4.89 -14.82
C ASP A 67 7.72 4.32 -15.75
N GLN A 68 7.49 3.00 -15.74
CA GLN A 68 6.39 2.36 -16.48
C GLN A 68 5.00 2.84 -15.99
N LEU A 69 4.80 2.98 -14.67
CA LEU A 69 3.53 3.46 -14.10
C LEU A 69 3.26 4.93 -14.46
N LEU A 70 4.29 5.76 -14.51
CA LEU A 70 4.17 7.18 -14.83
C LEU A 70 4.00 7.42 -16.34
N GLN A 71 4.64 6.63 -17.20
CA GLN A 71 4.42 6.67 -18.65
C GLN A 71 2.97 6.34 -19.03
N ARG A 72 2.31 5.46 -18.27
CA ARG A 72 0.89 5.11 -18.46
C ARG A 72 -0.10 6.19 -18.04
N ARG A 73 0.36 7.27 -17.38
CA ARG A 73 -0.46 8.40 -16.91
C ARG A 73 -0.21 9.69 -17.71
N GLY A 74 0.58 9.62 -18.78
CA GLY A 74 0.80 10.71 -19.74
C GLY A 74 -0.17 10.67 -20.91
#